data_AF-A0A927VQN5-F1
#
_entry.id   AF-A0A927VQN5-F1
#
_cell.length_a   1.000
_cell.length_b   1.000
_cell.length_c   1.000
_cell.angle_alpha   90.00
_cell.angle_beta   90.00
_cell.angle_gamma   90.00
#
_symmetry.space_group_name_H-M   'P 1'
#
loop_
_entity.id
_entity.type
_entity.pdbx_description
1 polymer ?
#
loop_
_entity_poly.entity_id
_entity_poly.type
_entity_poly.pdbx_seq_one_letter_code
_entity_poly.pdbx_strand_id
1 'polypeptide(L)'
;MKKIIALLMSVLLIAGLAACGQSTPATQAAPEGSTDPATGSAPEETTEAAAAETTVEETTEGSVSRLSILVGSYSMMEVKTVTDDSYAGLYGPSAEEGAARSAVAGIIAAGNAFINGFKIPATAEELASEYPDGFTVNASPWLSITENGTYKVDRDEYADYDEAVLALISRVPAGNEFILSDEDGDGFYEKIEGICRAAFIIAETYDVKTFFRADIEEENARAFDGDLAVSRVGLTASEVIGGPEAGDMAFAYATPDGWVVEKAYPVTGKLVEGIDHEYYQIDDTKYDDAMRFSRDNIVISNRCGEFTNALKYFGLSGADSDTEVTLWFVKPAYADTLGAPAGFTSEDSKAILESAINQANDKLAAHPDAPEAAAQQLLASLQKAQEVYDDAASVPEQMTYQVYLLYLTLHGSGDDIGAKFAGYDYPGFDNMIQ
;
A
#
# COMPACT_ATOMS: atom_id res chain seq x y z
N MET A 1 29.56 1.82 -48.87
CA MET A 1 30.55 2.87 -49.21
C MET A 1 29.99 4.21 -48.76
N LYS A 2 30.81 5.02 -48.05
CA LYS A 2 30.58 6.35 -47.43
C LYS A 2 29.88 6.30 -46.06
N LYS A 3 30.62 6.22 -44.93
CA LYS A 3 31.46 7.22 -44.20
C LYS A 3 30.60 8.28 -43.48
N ILE A 4 30.51 8.23 -42.13
CA ILE A 4 31.33 8.96 -41.12
C ILE A 4 31.01 10.47 -41.08
N ILE A 5 30.58 10.97 -39.90
CA ILE A 5 30.82 12.29 -39.27
C ILE A 5 30.13 12.21 -37.87
N ALA A 6 30.89 11.95 -36.78
CA ALA A 6 31.42 12.89 -35.76
C ALA A 6 30.33 13.29 -34.71
N LEU A 7 30.38 12.93 -33.42
CA LEU A 7 31.40 12.99 -32.36
C LEU A 7 31.99 14.39 -32.15
N LEU A 8 31.43 15.15 -31.20
CA LEU A 8 32.09 16.24 -30.50
C LEU A 8 31.23 16.74 -29.33
N MET A 9 31.73 16.54 -28.11
CA MET A 9 31.76 17.49 -26.98
C MET A 9 31.60 16.73 -25.65
N SER A 10 32.72 16.26 -25.15
CA SER A 10 32.96 16.02 -23.73
C SER A 10 34.05 16.98 -23.28
N VAL A 11 33.98 17.39 -22.01
CA VAL A 11 35.02 18.04 -21.19
C VAL A 11 35.08 19.57 -21.21
N LEU A 12 34.58 20.17 -20.12
CA LEU A 12 35.40 21.07 -19.30
C LEU A 12 34.87 21.13 -17.86
N LEU A 13 35.81 20.92 -16.95
CA LEU A 13 35.69 20.77 -15.50
C LEU A 13 36.35 22.01 -14.86
N ILE A 14 35.98 22.26 -13.59
CA ILE A 14 36.69 23.00 -12.52
C ILE A 14 36.53 24.53 -12.39
N ALA A 15 35.93 24.92 -11.25
CA ALA A 15 36.43 25.84 -10.19
C ALA A 15 35.56 27.08 -9.89
N GLY A 16 35.09 27.22 -8.63
CA GLY A 16 34.53 28.49 -8.14
C GLY A 16 33.79 28.50 -6.80
N LEU A 17 34.47 28.17 -5.70
CA LEU A 17 34.36 28.69 -4.31
C LEU A 17 33.03 29.27 -3.74
N ALA A 18 32.57 28.62 -2.67
CA ALA A 18 32.25 29.12 -1.32
C ALA A 18 31.55 30.49 -1.12
N ALA A 19 30.36 30.46 -0.51
CA ALA A 19 29.92 31.46 0.47
C ALA A 19 28.89 30.86 1.44
N CYS A 20 29.10 31.15 2.73
CA CYS A 20 28.35 30.68 3.89
C CYS A 20 26.91 31.21 3.97
N GLY A 21 26.05 30.47 4.66
CA GLY A 21 24.74 30.96 5.08
C GLY A 21 23.95 29.94 5.89
N GLN A 22 24.34 29.73 7.15
CA GLN A 22 23.49 29.07 8.15
C GLN A 22 22.27 29.96 8.43
N SER A 23 21.05 29.40 8.29
CA SER A 23 19.86 29.92 8.96
C SER A 23 19.22 28.80 9.79
N THR A 24 19.30 28.98 11.10
CA THR A 24 18.65 28.20 12.14
C THR A 24 17.12 28.35 12.03
N PRO A 25 16.30 27.29 12.15
CA PRO A 25 14.87 27.45 12.38
C PRO A 25 14.60 27.81 13.84
N ALA A 26 13.76 28.82 14.02
CA ALA A 26 13.31 29.32 15.31
C ALA A 26 12.42 28.30 16.03
N THR A 27 12.76 28.03 17.30
CA THR A 27 11.92 27.33 18.27
C THR A 27 10.67 28.17 18.55
N GLN A 28 9.49 27.64 18.24
CA GLN A 28 8.22 28.22 18.69
C GLN A 28 7.82 27.57 20.01
N ALA A 29 7.48 28.43 20.98
CA ALA A 29 7.10 28.08 22.34
C ALA A 29 5.65 27.57 22.39
N ALA A 30 5.43 26.56 23.24
CA ALA A 30 4.12 26.09 23.66
C ALA A 30 3.40 27.16 24.51
N PRO A 31 2.06 27.29 24.41
CA PRO A 31 1.28 27.91 25.45
C PRO A 31 0.68 26.87 26.41
N GLU A 32 0.90 27.11 27.70
CA GLU A 32 0.28 26.41 28.82
C GLU A 32 -1.18 26.84 29.02
N GLY A 33 -2.03 25.87 29.36
CA GLY A 33 -2.97 25.96 30.49
C GLY A 33 -4.31 26.68 30.29
N SER A 34 -5.39 25.89 30.23
CA SER A 34 -6.66 26.26 30.87
C SER A 34 -7.40 25.02 31.35
N THR A 35 -7.90 25.11 32.58
CA THR A 35 -8.47 24.08 33.46
C THR A 35 -9.99 23.90 33.30
N ASP A 36 -10.45 22.65 33.16
CA ASP A 36 -11.59 21.92 33.80
C ASP A 36 -12.97 22.58 34.09
N PRO A 37 -14.09 21.83 34.32
CA PRO A 37 -14.32 20.37 34.22
C PRO A 37 -15.69 19.86 33.65
N ALA A 38 -15.71 18.55 33.38
CA ALA A 38 -16.74 17.50 33.64
C ALA A 38 -18.19 17.57 33.11
N THR A 39 -18.55 16.54 32.32
CA THR A 39 -19.63 15.52 32.53
C THR A 39 -19.57 14.59 31.29
N GLY A 40 -19.50 13.26 31.31
CA GLY A 40 -19.90 12.22 32.25
C GLY A 40 -20.80 11.23 31.50
N SER A 41 -20.31 10.03 31.15
CA SER A 41 -20.99 8.78 30.69
C SER A 41 -20.08 8.09 29.66
N ALA A 42 -19.87 6.78 29.56
CA ALA A 42 -19.99 5.55 30.34
C ALA A 42 -18.97 4.58 29.65
N PRO A 43 -18.48 3.51 30.28
CA PRO A 43 -17.44 2.67 29.68
C PRO A 43 -18.02 1.82 28.54
N GLU A 44 -17.57 2.04 27.32
CA GLU A 44 -17.75 1.06 26.25
C GLU A 44 -16.75 -0.09 26.48
N GLU A 45 -17.31 -1.29 26.59
CA GLU A 45 -16.57 -2.55 26.52
C GLU A 45 -15.81 -2.60 25.19
N THR A 46 -14.49 -2.52 25.26
CA THR A 46 -13.62 -2.95 24.17
C THR A 46 -13.76 -4.47 24.05
N THR A 47 -14.50 -4.91 23.04
CA THR A 47 -14.48 -6.31 22.60
C THR A 47 -13.08 -6.65 22.14
N GLU A 48 -12.44 -7.53 22.90
CA GLU A 48 -11.18 -8.21 22.57
C GLU A 48 -11.30 -8.83 21.18
N ALA A 49 -10.43 -8.39 20.26
CA ALA A 49 -10.36 -8.90 18.90
C ALA A 49 -10.16 -10.43 18.94
N ALA A 50 -11.10 -11.17 18.33
CA ALA A 50 -10.97 -12.60 18.17
C ALA A 50 -9.70 -12.87 17.34
N ALA A 51 -8.81 -13.72 17.87
CA ALA A 51 -7.68 -14.25 17.14
C ALA A 51 -8.18 -14.89 15.83
N ALA A 52 -7.47 -14.65 14.74
CA ALA A 52 -7.77 -15.18 13.41
C ALA A 52 -8.11 -16.68 13.47
N GLU A 53 -9.30 -17.06 13.00
CA GLU A 53 -9.65 -18.47 12.86
C GLU A 53 -8.69 -19.12 11.85
N THR A 54 -7.95 -20.11 12.35
CA THR A 54 -6.89 -20.83 11.64
C THR A 54 -7.50 -22.09 11.03
N THR A 55 -7.65 -22.16 9.71
CA THR A 55 -8.08 -23.39 9.02
C THR A 55 -6.86 -24.23 8.65
N VAL A 56 -6.84 -25.51 9.04
CA VAL A 56 -5.76 -26.46 8.72
C VAL A 56 -6.28 -27.49 7.72
N GLU A 57 -5.70 -27.56 6.52
CA GLU A 57 -5.91 -28.69 5.59
C GLU A 57 -4.85 -29.78 5.82
N GLU A 58 -5.27 -30.95 6.30
CA GLU A 58 -4.44 -32.16 6.34
C GLU A 58 -4.54 -32.93 5.01
N THR A 59 -3.40 -33.24 4.39
CA THR A 59 -3.31 -34.21 3.28
C THR A 59 -2.39 -35.38 3.65
N THR A 60 -2.94 -36.59 3.83
CA THR A 60 -2.20 -37.76 4.32
C THR A 60 -1.48 -38.54 3.21
N GLU A 61 -0.15 -38.42 3.13
CA GLU A 61 0.86 -39.50 3.12
C GLU A 61 2.26 -38.87 2.94
N GLY A 62 3.04 -38.77 4.02
CA GLY A 62 4.29 -37.98 4.08
C GLY A 62 4.04 -36.48 4.19
N SER A 63 3.05 -36.11 5.01
CA SER A 63 2.24 -34.90 4.89
C SER A 63 2.99 -33.63 5.26
N VAL A 64 3.48 -32.91 4.25
CA VAL A 64 3.80 -31.49 4.43
C VAL A 64 2.49 -30.79 4.79
N SER A 65 2.36 -30.33 6.04
CA SER A 65 1.21 -29.51 6.44
C SER A 65 1.51 -28.06 6.11
N ARG A 66 0.52 -27.30 5.62
CA ARG A 66 0.69 -25.88 5.28
C ARG A 66 -0.38 -25.03 5.93
N LEU A 67 0.04 -23.83 6.32
CA LEU A 67 -0.84 -22.85 6.93
C LEU A 67 -0.52 -21.46 6.39
N SER A 68 -1.55 -20.72 5.97
CA SER A 68 -1.43 -19.28 5.72
C SER A 68 -1.74 -18.52 7.00
N ILE A 69 -0.81 -17.65 7.44
CA ILE A 69 -1.10 -16.63 8.45
C ILE A 69 -1.08 -15.25 7.81
N LEU A 70 -2.06 -14.42 8.14
CA LEU A 70 -2.10 -13.04 7.69
C LEU A 70 -1.29 -12.16 8.63
N VAL A 71 -0.54 -11.23 8.06
CA VAL A 71 0.10 -10.18 8.85
C VAL A 71 -1.00 -9.22 9.33
N GLY A 72 -1.27 -9.20 10.63
CA GLY A 72 -2.33 -8.37 11.20
C GLY A 72 -1.88 -6.94 11.47
N SER A 73 -2.80 -5.97 11.41
CA SER A 73 -2.63 -4.62 11.95
C SER A 73 -3.68 -4.38 13.03
N TYR A 74 -3.25 -4.05 14.25
CA TYR A 74 -4.16 -3.82 15.39
C TYR A 74 -4.30 -2.33 15.72
N SER A 75 -3.33 -1.52 15.30
CA SER A 75 -3.32 -0.05 15.44
C SER A 75 -2.27 0.55 14.50
N MET A 76 -2.22 1.90 14.44
CA MET A 76 -1.24 2.65 13.63
C MET A 76 0.24 2.28 13.82
N MET A 77 0.60 1.57 14.91
CA MET A 77 1.98 1.23 15.23
C MET A 77 2.23 -0.24 15.56
N GLU A 78 1.19 -1.08 15.65
CA GLU A 78 1.34 -2.48 16.05
C GLU A 78 0.93 -3.42 14.92
N VAL A 79 1.92 -4.14 14.39
CA VAL A 79 1.77 -5.13 13.32
C VAL A 79 2.10 -6.49 13.90
N LYS A 80 1.18 -7.45 13.81
CA LYS A 80 1.45 -8.84 14.19
C LYS A 80 2.00 -9.59 12.99
N THR A 81 3.22 -10.08 13.12
CA THR A 81 3.93 -10.85 12.09
C THR A 81 4.20 -12.26 12.60
N VAL A 82 4.83 -13.12 11.78
CA VAL A 82 5.32 -14.45 12.19
C VAL A 82 6.17 -14.47 13.47
N THR A 83 6.71 -13.33 13.90
CA THR A 83 7.52 -13.22 15.13
C THR A 83 6.71 -12.89 16.38
N ASP A 84 5.39 -12.66 16.26
CA ASP A 84 4.50 -12.36 17.38
C ASP A 84 4.27 -13.59 18.25
N ASP A 85 4.31 -13.43 19.58
CA ASP A 85 4.20 -14.56 20.52
C ASP A 85 2.83 -15.25 20.50
N SER A 86 1.78 -14.63 19.94
CA SER A 86 0.52 -15.33 19.68
C SER A 86 0.68 -16.52 18.71
N TYR A 87 1.78 -16.54 17.93
CA TYR A 87 2.15 -17.65 17.05
C TYR A 87 3.18 -18.63 17.65
N ALA A 88 3.63 -18.44 18.90
CA ALA A 88 4.69 -19.27 19.48
C ALA A 88 4.37 -20.78 19.46
N GLY A 89 3.08 -21.13 19.68
CA GLY A 89 2.60 -22.51 19.63
C GLY A 89 2.71 -23.19 18.26
N LEU A 90 2.89 -22.42 17.17
CA LEU A 90 3.11 -22.96 15.83
C LEU A 90 4.53 -23.48 15.63
N TYR A 91 5.50 -23.01 16.41
CA TYR A 91 6.92 -23.32 16.22
C TYR A 91 7.50 -24.25 17.29
N GLY A 92 6.71 -24.58 18.31
CA GLY A 92 7.14 -25.46 19.39
C GLY A 92 6.22 -25.41 20.60
N PRO A 93 6.48 -26.25 21.61
CA PRO A 93 5.66 -26.29 22.82
C PRO A 93 5.92 -25.12 23.80
N SER A 94 6.80 -24.18 23.47
CA SER A 94 7.14 -23.04 24.33
C SER A 94 6.14 -21.91 24.16
N ALA A 95 5.65 -21.38 25.28
CA ALA A 95 4.80 -20.20 25.34
C ALA A 95 5.47 -19.05 26.12
N GLU A 96 6.80 -19.09 26.25
CA GLU A 96 7.56 -18.00 26.88
C GLU A 96 7.58 -16.76 25.97
N GLU A 97 7.63 -15.58 26.58
CA GLU A 97 7.79 -14.31 25.85
C GLU A 97 9.06 -14.34 24.98
N GLY A 98 8.93 -13.97 23.70
CA GLY A 98 9.98 -14.04 22.70
C GLY A 98 10.22 -15.43 22.10
N ALA A 99 9.38 -16.43 22.40
CA ALA A 99 9.50 -17.78 21.85
C ALA A 99 9.31 -17.79 20.33
N ALA A 100 8.31 -17.06 19.80
CA ALA A 100 8.08 -17.01 18.36
C ALA A 100 9.27 -16.35 17.65
N ARG A 101 9.72 -15.18 18.13
CA ARG A 101 10.91 -14.50 17.62
C ARG A 101 12.14 -15.41 17.61
N SER A 102 12.39 -16.13 18.71
CA SER A 102 13.53 -17.05 18.83
C SER A 102 13.43 -18.24 17.87
N ALA A 103 12.22 -18.78 17.68
CA ALA A 103 12.00 -19.88 16.76
C ALA A 103 12.19 -19.43 15.29
N VAL A 104 11.63 -18.28 14.91
CA VAL A 104 11.84 -17.68 13.58
C VAL A 104 13.32 -17.42 13.31
N ALA A 105 14.08 -16.94 14.30
CA ALA A 105 15.52 -16.78 14.17
C ALA A 105 16.22 -18.12 13.87
N GLY A 106 15.82 -19.19 14.56
CA GLY A 106 16.30 -20.55 14.31
C GLY A 106 15.98 -21.05 12.90
N ILE A 107 14.78 -20.78 12.40
CA ILE A 107 14.34 -21.13 11.04
C ILE A 107 15.17 -20.39 9.98
N ILE A 108 15.45 -19.10 10.19
CA ILE A 108 16.32 -18.31 9.30
C ILE A 108 17.74 -18.88 9.32
N ALA A 109 18.31 -19.15 10.50
CA ALA A 109 19.64 -19.72 10.64
C ALA A 109 19.77 -21.13 10.04
N ALA A 110 18.67 -21.89 9.99
CA ALA A 110 18.60 -23.17 9.28
C ALA A 110 18.51 -23.01 7.74
N GLY A 111 18.29 -21.80 7.24
CA GLY A 111 18.13 -21.51 5.82
C GLY A 111 16.74 -21.80 5.26
N ASN A 112 15.72 -21.87 6.13
CA ASN A 112 14.35 -22.26 5.80
C ASN A 112 13.36 -21.08 5.80
N ALA A 113 13.87 -19.84 5.67
CA ALA A 113 13.04 -18.64 5.56
C ALA A 113 13.15 -18.02 4.17
N PHE A 114 12.01 -17.63 3.58
CA PHE A 114 11.91 -17.15 2.21
C PHE A 114 11.00 -15.91 2.11
N ILE A 115 11.24 -15.08 1.10
CA ILE A 115 10.30 -14.04 0.65
C ILE A 115 10.11 -14.19 -0.86
N ASN A 116 8.88 -14.40 -1.32
CA ASN A 116 8.54 -14.67 -2.73
C ASN A 116 9.43 -15.77 -3.36
N GLY A 117 9.69 -16.85 -2.64
CA GLY A 117 10.60 -17.93 -3.07
C GLY A 117 12.09 -17.61 -3.02
N PHE A 118 12.52 -16.38 -2.73
CA PHE A 118 13.93 -16.05 -2.50
C PHE A 118 14.34 -16.39 -1.07
N LYS A 119 15.38 -17.22 -0.92
CA LYS A 119 15.92 -17.61 0.38
C LYS A 119 16.52 -16.40 1.10
N ILE A 120 16.05 -16.11 2.31
CA ILE A 120 16.73 -15.18 3.22
C ILE A 120 18.07 -15.81 3.61
N PRO A 121 19.22 -15.13 3.42
CA PRO A 121 20.52 -15.73 3.70
C PRO A 121 20.64 -16.06 5.19
N ALA A 122 21.15 -17.26 5.51
CA ALA A 122 21.22 -17.73 6.89
C ALA A 122 22.34 -17.05 7.69
N THR A 123 23.32 -16.46 7.00
CA THR A 123 24.49 -15.81 7.59
C THR A 123 24.89 -14.57 6.80
N ALA A 124 25.67 -13.69 7.44
CA ALA A 124 26.27 -12.52 6.79
C ALA A 124 27.18 -12.91 5.62
N GLU A 125 27.92 -14.02 5.74
CA GLU A 125 28.75 -14.55 4.66
C GLU A 125 27.91 -15.02 3.46
N GLU A 126 26.78 -15.69 3.71
CA GLU A 126 25.82 -16.03 2.66
C GLU A 126 25.28 -14.78 1.98
N LEU A 127 24.84 -13.76 2.74
CA LEU A 127 24.38 -12.48 2.18
C LEU A 127 25.45 -11.86 1.27
N ALA A 128 26.68 -11.70 1.77
CA ALA A 128 27.76 -11.05 1.03
C ALA A 128 28.16 -11.81 -0.25
N SER A 129 27.96 -13.14 -0.28
CA SER A 129 28.36 -13.98 -1.41
C SER A 129 27.27 -14.19 -2.46
N GLU A 130 26.01 -14.35 -2.03
CA GLU A 130 24.86 -14.60 -2.90
C GLU A 130 24.15 -13.30 -3.32
N TYR A 131 24.19 -12.28 -2.46
CA TYR A 131 23.50 -10.99 -2.63
C TYR A 131 24.45 -9.82 -2.33
N PRO A 132 25.51 -9.61 -3.13
CA PRO A 132 26.55 -8.62 -2.85
C PRO A 132 26.04 -7.17 -2.77
N ASP A 133 24.92 -6.87 -3.42
CA ASP A 133 24.26 -5.56 -3.39
C ASP A 133 23.14 -5.45 -2.33
N GLY A 134 22.96 -6.49 -1.52
CA GLY A 134 21.88 -6.64 -0.56
C GLY A 134 20.71 -7.49 -1.06
N PHE A 135 19.78 -7.78 -0.14
CA PHE A 135 18.59 -8.56 -0.43
C PHE A 135 17.47 -7.64 -0.94
N THR A 136 16.86 -8.01 -2.06
CA THR A 136 15.81 -7.22 -2.70
C THR A 136 14.49 -7.98 -2.73
N VAL A 137 13.37 -7.28 -2.56
CA VAL A 137 12.02 -7.82 -2.72
C VAL A 137 11.33 -6.99 -3.80
N ASN A 138 10.79 -7.65 -4.82
CA ASN A 138 10.16 -7.00 -5.98
C ASN A 138 11.06 -5.93 -6.62
N ALA A 139 12.34 -6.26 -6.83
CA ALA A 139 13.39 -5.35 -7.33
C ALA A 139 13.68 -4.12 -6.45
N SER A 140 13.12 -4.03 -5.24
CA SER A 140 13.40 -2.96 -4.28
C SER A 140 14.37 -3.46 -3.19
N PRO A 141 15.42 -2.70 -2.84
CA PRO A 141 16.35 -3.07 -1.78
C PRO A 141 15.66 -3.06 -0.42
N TRP A 142 15.70 -4.20 0.27
CA TRP A 142 15.06 -4.37 1.57
C TRP A 142 16.05 -4.54 2.72
N LEU A 143 17.20 -5.16 2.43
CA LEU A 143 18.35 -5.28 3.32
C LEU A 143 19.60 -4.89 2.55
N SER A 144 20.38 -3.94 3.05
CA SER A 144 21.61 -3.48 2.41
C SER A 144 22.78 -3.49 3.39
N ILE A 145 23.98 -3.82 2.91
CA ILE A 145 25.22 -3.70 3.70
C ILE A 145 25.72 -2.25 3.58
N THR A 146 25.92 -1.57 4.70
CA THR A 146 26.44 -0.19 4.70
C THR A 146 27.97 -0.18 4.55
N GLU A 147 28.54 0.99 4.26
CA GLU A 147 30.00 1.18 4.20
C GLU A 147 30.72 0.84 5.53
N ASN A 148 30.00 0.91 6.66
CA ASN A 148 30.53 0.60 7.98
C ASN A 148 30.44 -0.89 8.33
N GLY A 149 29.90 -1.73 7.43
CA GLY A 149 29.68 -3.15 7.68
C GLY A 149 28.48 -3.47 8.57
N THR A 150 27.59 -2.50 8.78
CA THR A 150 26.28 -2.68 9.42
C THR A 150 25.22 -3.00 8.37
N TYR A 151 24.00 -3.33 8.82
CA TYR A 151 22.90 -3.76 7.97
C TYR A 151 21.76 -2.75 8.05
N LYS A 152 21.33 -2.22 6.91
CA LYS A 152 20.20 -1.31 6.84
C LYS A 152 18.93 -2.05 6.44
N VAL A 153 17.88 -1.93 7.24
CA VAL A 153 16.53 -2.42 6.94
C VAL A 153 15.54 -1.29 7.20
N ASP A 154 14.81 -0.89 6.17
CA ASP A 154 13.94 0.30 6.19
C ASP A 154 14.68 1.56 6.70
N ARG A 155 14.27 2.11 7.85
CA ARG A 155 14.84 3.33 8.45
C ARG A 155 15.90 3.03 9.50
N ASP A 156 16.05 1.77 9.88
CA ASP A 156 16.90 1.34 10.97
C ASP A 156 18.21 0.71 10.46
N GLU A 157 19.22 0.79 11.31
CA GLU A 157 20.56 0.24 11.07
C GLU A 157 20.93 -0.70 12.21
N TYR A 158 21.34 -1.92 11.85
CA TYR A 158 21.59 -3.03 12.76
C TYR A 158 23.06 -3.39 12.71
N ALA A 159 23.70 -3.49 13.88
CA ALA A 159 25.08 -3.96 13.98
C ALA A 159 25.19 -5.50 13.93
N ASP A 160 24.11 -6.17 14.30
CA ASP A 160 23.99 -7.62 14.34
C ASP A 160 23.19 -8.11 13.13
N TYR A 161 23.65 -9.19 12.50
CA TYR A 161 23.02 -9.73 11.30
C TYR A 161 21.69 -10.43 11.62
N ASP A 162 21.62 -11.16 12.72
CA ASP A 162 20.44 -11.95 13.11
C ASP A 162 19.27 -11.01 13.43
N GLU A 163 19.56 -9.90 14.12
CA GLU A 163 18.57 -8.83 14.36
C GLU A 163 18.12 -8.17 13.05
N ALA A 164 19.02 -7.97 12.08
CA ALA A 164 18.69 -7.38 10.78
C ALA A 164 17.75 -8.29 9.97
N VAL A 165 18.00 -9.60 9.92
CA VAL A 165 17.13 -10.53 9.18
C VAL A 165 15.78 -10.76 9.87
N LEU A 166 15.72 -10.67 11.20
CA LEU A 166 14.45 -10.64 11.94
C LEU A 166 13.64 -9.38 11.64
N ALA A 167 14.30 -8.23 11.54
CA ALA A 167 13.66 -6.99 11.10
C ALA A 167 13.20 -7.08 9.64
N LEU A 168 14.00 -7.70 8.76
CA LEU A 168 13.66 -7.91 7.35
C LEU A 168 12.39 -8.75 7.19
N ILE A 169 12.30 -9.91 7.84
CA ILE A 169 11.10 -10.77 7.72
C ILE A 169 9.87 -10.09 8.33
N SER A 170 10.05 -9.32 9.41
CA SER A 170 8.96 -8.56 10.04
C SER A 170 8.49 -7.36 9.20
N ARG A 171 9.20 -7.02 8.11
CA ARG A 171 8.84 -5.93 7.19
C ARG A 171 7.73 -6.31 6.20
N VAL A 172 7.40 -7.60 6.07
CA VAL A 172 6.29 -8.05 5.21
C VAL A 172 5.02 -7.24 5.58
N PRO A 173 4.43 -6.46 4.65
CA PRO A 173 3.36 -5.53 4.99
C PRO A 173 2.11 -6.24 5.50
N ALA A 174 1.36 -5.56 6.37
CA ALA A 174 0.06 -6.02 6.85
C ALA A 174 -0.86 -6.47 5.70
N GLY A 175 -1.57 -7.56 5.93
CA GLY A 175 -2.49 -8.24 5.02
C GLY A 175 -1.85 -8.94 3.81
N ASN A 176 -0.52 -9.00 3.71
CA ASN A 176 0.14 -10.11 3.03
C ASN A 176 0.07 -11.39 3.88
N GLU A 177 0.35 -12.53 3.25
CA GLU A 177 0.40 -13.82 3.94
C GLU A 177 1.83 -14.30 4.16
N PHE A 178 2.00 -15.07 5.22
CA PHE A 178 3.08 -16.02 5.36
C PHE A 178 2.52 -17.43 5.19
N ILE A 179 3.21 -18.24 4.41
CA ILE A 179 2.97 -19.67 4.30
C ILE A 179 3.97 -20.38 5.21
N LEU A 180 3.45 -21.08 6.21
CA LEU A 180 4.21 -21.94 7.10
C LEU A 180 4.14 -23.37 6.57
N SER A 181 5.24 -24.12 6.61
CA SER A 181 5.26 -25.55 6.28
C SER A 181 5.88 -26.38 7.40
N ASP A 182 5.17 -27.44 7.80
CA ASP A 182 5.62 -28.53 8.66
C ASP A 182 6.12 -29.63 7.72
N GLU A 183 7.45 -29.75 7.54
CA GLU A 183 8.04 -30.65 6.56
C GLU A 183 8.26 -32.07 7.13
N ASP A 184 8.37 -32.22 8.45
CA ASP A 184 8.62 -33.51 9.11
C ASP A 184 7.39 -34.16 9.80
N GLY A 185 6.27 -33.42 9.88
CA GLY A 185 4.98 -33.87 10.38
C GLY A 185 4.92 -33.94 11.90
N ASP A 186 5.78 -33.22 12.62
CA ASP A 186 5.79 -33.20 14.09
C ASP A 186 4.74 -32.23 14.70
N GLY A 187 4.04 -31.48 13.86
CA GLY A 187 3.03 -30.51 14.23
C GLY A 187 3.58 -29.11 14.50
N PHE A 188 4.87 -28.87 14.24
CA PHE A 188 5.50 -27.56 14.30
C PHE A 188 6.03 -27.16 12.93
N TYR A 189 5.99 -25.86 12.64
CA TYR A 189 6.39 -25.33 11.35
C TYR A 189 7.86 -24.88 11.39
N GLU A 190 8.68 -25.43 10.51
CA GLU A 190 10.13 -25.20 10.43
C GLU A 190 10.56 -24.51 9.13
N LYS A 191 9.58 -24.15 8.28
CA LYS A 191 9.77 -23.34 7.09
C LYS A 191 8.76 -22.21 7.01
N ILE A 192 9.25 -21.01 6.65
CA ILE A 192 8.46 -19.79 6.56
C ILE A 192 8.67 -19.15 5.18
N GLU A 193 7.59 -18.80 4.51
CA GLU A 193 7.63 -18.04 3.25
C GLU A 193 6.68 -16.84 3.29
N GLY A 194 7.22 -15.63 3.26
CA GLY A 194 6.41 -14.41 3.12
C GLY A 194 6.10 -14.13 1.65
N ILE A 195 4.82 -13.90 1.33
CA ILE A 195 4.41 -13.51 -0.03
C ILE A 195 4.14 -12.01 -0.06
N CYS A 196 5.12 -11.23 -0.51
CA CYS A 196 5.06 -9.78 -0.64
C CYS A 196 4.49 -9.37 -2.00
N ARG A 197 3.18 -9.10 -2.03
CA ARG A 197 2.43 -8.63 -3.19
C ARG A 197 2.51 -7.12 -3.33
N ALA A 198 2.61 -6.63 -4.56
CA ALA A 198 2.45 -5.22 -4.90
C ALA A 198 1.18 -5.03 -5.74
N ALA A 199 0.18 -4.33 -5.20
CA ALA A 199 -1.09 -4.07 -5.86
C ALA A 199 -0.95 -3.05 -7.01
N PHE A 200 -1.58 -3.29 -8.16
CA PHE A 200 -1.67 -2.31 -9.24
C PHE A 200 -3.00 -2.49 -9.97
N ILE A 201 -3.47 -1.43 -10.65
CA ILE A 201 -4.63 -1.51 -11.54
C ILE A 201 -4.11 -1.75 -12.96
N ILE A 202 -4.71 -2.68 -13.70
CA ILE A 202 -4.33 -2.97 -15.08
C ILE A 202 -5.02 -1.96 -16.00
N ALA A 203 -4.26 -1.12 -16.70
CA ALA A 203 -4.81 -0.24 -17.73
C ALA A 203 -5.05 -0.98 -19.04
N GLU A 204 -4.10 -1.79 -19.46
CA GLU A 204 -4.18 -2.55 -20.71
C GLU A 204 -3.38 -3.85 -20.63
N THR A 205 -3.77 -4.81 -21.46
CA THR A 205 -3.07 -6.08 -21.68
C THR A 205 -2.62 -6.14 -23.13
N TYR A 206 -1.33 -6.36 -23.39
CA TYR A 206 -0.84 -6.55 -24.76
C TYR A 206 -1.01 -7.99 -25.24
N ASP A 207 -0.79 -8.94 -24.34
CA ASP A 207 -1.09 -10.36 -24.51
C ASP A 207 -1.46 -10.97 -23.15
N VAL A 208 -1.60 -12.29 -23.10
CA VAL A 208 -2.00 -13.02 -21.88
C VAL A 208 -0.97 -12.97 -20.74
N LYS A 209 0.23 -12.39 -20.96
CA LYS A 209 1.32 -12.32 -19.97
C LYS A 209 1.87 -10.90 -19.79
N THR A 210 1.52 -9.94 -20.63
CA THR A 210 2.11 -8.60 -20.62
C THR A 210 1.08 -7.55 -20.23
N PHE A 211 1.29 -6.96 -19.07
CA PHE A 211 0.37 -6.04 -18.41
C PHE A 211 0.95 -4.64 -18.30
N PHE A 212 0.10 -3.63 -18.45
CA PHE A 212 0.47 -2.24 -18.23
C PHE A 212 -0.34 -1.71 -17.06
N ARG A 213 0.36 -1.05 -16.14
CA ARG A 213 -0.24 -0.44 -14.97
C ARG A 213 -0.96 0.85 -15.37
N ALA A 214 -2.10 1.12 -14.74
CA ALA A 214 -2.74 2.42 -14.77
C ALA A 214 -1.83 3.45 -14.10
N ASP A 215 -1.52 4.49 -14.86
CA ASP A 215 -0.68 5.60 -14.44
C ASP A 215 -1.40 6.91 -14.74
N ILE A 216 -1.25 7.86 -13.82
CA ILE A 216 -1.76 9.22 -13.99
C ILE A 216 -0.56 10.13 -13.77
N GLU A 217 -0.26 10.97 -14.76
CA GLU A 217 0.81 11.95 -14.64
C GLU A 217 0.48 12.95 -13.53
N GLU A 218 1.06 12.75 -12.34
CA GLU A 218 0.97 13.69 -11.23
C GLU A 218 2.15 14.67 -11.28
N GLU A 219 1.86 15.97 -11.40
CA GLU A 219 2.88 17.02 -11.29
C GLU A 219 3.43 16.99 -9.85
N ASN A 220 4.68 16.54 -9.69
CA ASN A 220 5.39 16.31 -8.41
C ASN A 220 5.11 14.97 -7.70
N ALA A 221 4.62 13.94 -8.39
CA ALA A 221 4.54 12.59 -7.81
C ALA A 221 5.88 12.17 -7.20
N ARG A 222 5.85 11.79 -5.92
CA ARG A 222 6.98 11.11 -5.31
C ARG A 222 7.15 9.76 -6.02
N ALA A 223 8.38 9.43 -6.41
CA ALA A 223 8.68 8.12 -6.97
C ALA A 223 8.18 7.03 -6.02
N PHE A 224 7.45 6.04 -6.56
CA PHE A 224 6.87 4.94 -5.81
C PHE A 224 7.94 4.21 -4.97
N ASP A 225 7.65 3.93 -3.69
CA ASP A 225 8.53 3.14 -2.79
C ASP A 225 8.42 1.66 -3.18
N GLY A 226 8.99 1.33 -4.33
CA GLY A 226 8.72 0.10 -5.06
C GLY A 226 8.54 0.45 -6.52
N ASP A 227 9.61 0.92 -7.15
CA ASP A 227 9.65 1.09 -8.59
C ASP A 227 9.60 -0.32 -9.21
N LEU A 228 8.41 -0.93 -9.23
CA LEU A 228 8.05 -1.82 -10.33
C LEU A 228 8.31 -0.93 -11.54
N ALA A 229 9.43 -1.14 -12.23
CA ALA A 229 9.90 -0.27 -13.31
C ALA A 229 8.98 -0.39 -14.55
N VAL A 230 7.70 -0.02 -14.42
CA VAL A 230 6.60 -0.41 -15.31
C VAL A 230 5.60 0.69 -15.62
N SER A 231 5.79 1.94 -15.18
CA SER A 231 4.86 3.00 -15.60
C SER A 231 4.86 3.21 -17.13
N ARG A 232 5.88 2.74 -17.86
CA ARG A 232 5.91 2.73 -19.34
C ARG A 232 6.46 1.47 -20.01
N VAL A 233 6.91 0.48 -19.24
CA VAL A 233 7.42 -0.80 -19.77
C VAL A 233 6.46 -1.88 -19.29
N GLY A 234 5.84 -2.60 -20.21
CA GLY A 234 4.90 -3.68 -19.85
C GLY A 234 5.57 -4.72 -18.94
N LEU A 235 4.86 -5.15 -17.89
CA LEU A 235 5.29 -6.23 -17.03
C LEU A 235 4.97 -7.56 -17.71
N THR A 236 5.99 -8.28 -18.17
CA THR A 236 5.82 -9.65 -18.70
C THR A 236 5.96 -10.66 -17.57
N ALA A 237 4.84 -11.33 -17.26
CA ALA A 237 4.75 -12.34 -16.22
C ALA A 237 5.25 -13.72 -16.69
N SER A 238 6.01 -14.41 -15.85
CA SER A 238 6.31 -15.84 -16.03
C SER A 238 5.04 -16.68 -15.79
N GLU A 239 4.23 -16.27 -14.81
CA GLU A 239 2.99 -16.93 -14.39
C GLU A 239 1.86 -15.91 -14.22
N VAL A 240 0.64 -16.32 -14.62
CA VAL A 240 -0.57 -15.51 -14.51
C VAL A 240 -1.65 -16.33 -13.81
N ILE A 241 -2.17 -15.80 -12.71
CA ILE A 241 -3.15 -16.46 -11.83
C ILE A 241 -4.47 -15.69 -11.90
N GLY A 242 -5.58 -16.40 -12.09
CA GLY A 242 -6.93 -15.82 -12.10
C GLY A 242 -7.32 -15.08 -13.38
N GLY A 243 -6.40 -14.89 -14.33
CA GLY A 243 -6.67 -14.27 -15.63
C GLY A 243 -7.18 -12.83 -15.53
N PRO A 244 -6.39 -11.91 -14.94
CA PRO A 244 -6.82 -10.53 -14.80
C PRO A 244 -6.86 -9.80 -16.16
N GLU A 245 -7.77 -8.85 -16.27
CA GLU A 245 -8.08 -8.06 -17.45
C GLU A 245 -7.94 -6.56 -17.17
N ALA A 246 -8.07 -5.72 -18.20
CA ALA A 246 -8.05 -4.27 -18.03
C ALA A 246 -9.19 -3.79 -17.11
N GLY A 247 -8.88 -2.89 -16.18
CA GLY A 247 -9.78 -2.41 -15.13
C GLY A 247 -9.77 -3.26 -13.85
N ASP A 248 -9.23 -4.48 -13.89
CA ASP A 248 -9.03 -5.27 -12.68
C ASP A 248 -7.89 -4.70 -11.83
N MET A 249 -7.99 -4.91 -10.52
CA MET A 249 -6.83 -4.85 -9.65
C MET A 249 -6.10 -6.19 -9.64
N ALA A 250 -4.78 -6.14 -9.68
CA ALA A 250 -3.90 -7.30 -9.65
C ALA A 250 -2.74 -7.09 -8.70
N PHE A 251 -2.07 -8.18 -8.36
CA PHE A 251 -0.83 -8.20 -7.61
C PHE A 251 0.31 -8.61 -8.52
N ALA A 252 1.45 -7.93 -8.40
CA ALA A 252 2.70 -8.35 -8.99
C ALA A 252 3.71 -8.67 -7.88
N TYR A 253 4.45 -9.77 -8.05
CA TYR A 253 5.58 -10.08 -7.19
C TYR A 253 6.64 -10.89 -7.94
N ALA A 254 7.91 -10.62 -7.65
CA ALA A 254 9.03 -11.27 -8.30
C ALA A 254 9.37 -12.57 -7.57
N THR A 255 9.61 -13.63 -8.33
CA THR A 255 10.11 -14.94 -7.87
C THR A 255 11.39 -15.31 -8.62
N PRO A 256 12.12 -16.38 -8.23
CA PRO A 256 13.26 -16.86 -9.01
C PRO A 256 12.95 -17.19 -10.47
N ASP A 257 11.70 -17.56 -10.78
CA ASP A 257 11.25 -17.89 -12.14
C ASP A 257 10.76 -16.67 -12.94
N GLY A 258 10.67 -15.51 -12.30
CA GLY A 258 10.20 -14.26 -12.89
C GLY A 258 9.02 -13.64 -12.15
N TRP A 259 8.36 -12.68 -12.79
CA TRP A 259 7.20 -11.99 -12.21
C TRP A 259 5.96 -12.88 -12.26
N VAL A 260 5.29 -13.01 -11.12
CA VAL A 260 3.94 -13.55 -11.04
C VAL A 260 2.96 -12.38 -11.05
N VAL A 261 1.89 -12.53 -11.84
CA VAL A 261 0.75 -11.62 -11.83
C VAL A 261 -0.50 -12.38 -11.40
N GLU A 262 -1.15 -11.91 -10.35
CA GLU A 262 -2.30 -12.56 -9.73
C GLU A 262 -3.49 -11.59 -9.71
N LYS A 263 -4.66 -12.02 -10.20
CA LYS A 263 -5.90 -11.23 -10.07
C LYS A 263 -6.25 -11.08 -8.58
N ALA A 264 -6.47 -9.85 -8.12
CA ALA A 264 -6.97 -9.64 -6.77
C ALA A 264 -8.42 -10.14 -6.64
N TYR A 265 -8.84 -10.49 -5.43
CA TYR A 265 -10.19 -11.01 -5.20
C TYR A 265 -11.21 -9.85 -5.12
N PRO A 266 -12.22 -9.79 -6.01
CA PRO A 266 -13.19 -8.70 -6.00
C PRO A 266 -14.33 -8.95 -5.01
N VAL A 267 -14.70 -7.91 -4.28
CA VAL A 267 -15.97 -7.80 -3.56
C VAL A 267 -16.70 -6.57 -4.10
N THR A 268 -17.80 -6.79 -4.80
CA THR A 268 -18.59 -5.73 -5.44
C THR A 268 -19.90 -5.53 -4.70
N GLY A 269 -20.27 -4.27 -4.46
CA GLY A 269 -21.52 -3.89 -3.81
C GLY A 269 -21.56 -2.40 -3.49
N LYS A 270 -22.48 -2.00 -2.61
CA LYS A 270 -22.62 -0.61 -2.18
C LYS A 270 -21.59 -0.27 -1.12
N LEU A 271 -20.88 0.86 -1.28
CA LEU A 271 -20.05 1.41 -0.21
C LEU A 271 -20.95 2.04 0.86
N VAL A 272 -21.23 1.29 1.92
CA VAL A 272 -22.10 1.76 3.01
C VAL A 272 -21.33 2.66 3.96
N GLU A 273 -20.12 2.29 4.33
CA GLU A 273 -19.24 3.06 5.20
C GLU A 273 -17.79 2.68 4.95
N GLY A 274 -16.85 3.55 5.28
CA GLY A 274 -15.46 3.14 5.44
C GLY A 274 -14.71 4.14 6.31
N ILE A 275 -14.04 3.64 7.33
CA ILE A 275 -13.25 4.43 8.27
C ILE A 275 -11.81 4.06 8.00
N ASP A 276 -11.06 5.03 7.46
CA ASP A 276 -9.64 4.86 7.13
C ASP A 276 -8.88 4.36 8.37
N HIS A 277 -8.03 3.34 8.18
CA HIS A 277 -7.29 2.64 9.23
C HIS A 277 -8.12 1.82 10.22
N GLU A 278 -9.42 1.62 9.95
CA GLU A 278 -10.28 0.73 10.74
C GLU A 278 -10.95 -0.33 9.85
N TYR A 279 -11.90 0.05 8.99
CA TYR A 279 -12.64 -0.90 8.15
C TYR A 279 -13.29 -0.25 6.92
N TYR A 280 -13.67 -1.09 5.96
CA TYR A 280 -14.53 -0.74 4.84
C TYR A 280 -15.75 -1.67 4.81
N GLN A 281 -16.93 -1.12 4.60
CA GLN A 281 -18.18 -1.87 4.58
C GLN A 281 -18.78 -1.87 3.17
N ILE A 282 -18.84 -3.08 2.59
CA ILE A 282 -19.53 -3.34 1.33
C ILE A 282 -20.83 -4.07 1.67
N ASP A 283 -21.95 -3.47 1.29
CA ASP A 283 -23.29 -3.93 1.67
C ASP A 283 -23.41 -4.14 3.20
N ASP A 284 -23.66 -5.36 3.65
CA ASP A 284 -23.82 -5.73 5.07
C ASP A 284 -22.53 -6.28 5.71
N THR A 285 -21.43 -6.35 4.95
CA THR A 285 -20.19 -6.99 5.40
C THR A 285 -19.09 -5.95 5.63
N LYS A 286 -18.48 -5.99 6.83
CA LYS A 286 -17.30 -5.19 7.19
C LYS A 286 -16.02 -5.96 6.94
N TYR A 287 -15.04 -5.27 6.40
CA TYR A 287 -13.70 -5.77 6.11
C TYR A 287 -12.67 -4.87 6.78
N ASP A 288 -11.78 -5.46 7.56
CA ASP A 288 -10.75 -4.71 8.27
C ASP A 288 -9.75 -4.09 7.28
N ASP A 289 -9.25 -2.90 7.62
CA ASP A 289 -8.19 -2.26 6.84
C ASP A 289 -6.83 -2.96 7.03
N ALA A 290 -5.95 -2.83 6.04
CA ALA A 290 -4.55 -3.24 6.12
C ALA A 290 -3.65 -2.05 5.82
N MET A 291 -3.18 -1.41 6.90
CA MET A 291 -2.33 -0.24 6.80
C MET A 291 -1.07 -0.49 5.95
N ARG A 292 -0.74 0.47 5.09
CA ARG A 292 0.49 0.51 4.25
C ARG A 292 0.58 -0.54 3.13
N PHE A 293 -0.44 -1.37 2.91
CA PHE A 293 -0.37 -2.42 1.89
C PHE A 293 -0.30 -1.87 0.45
N SER A 294 -1.24 -1.00 0.05
CA SER A 294 -1.37 -0.52 -1.33
C SER A 294 -0.87 0.89 -1.59
N ARG A 295 -0.42 1.58 -0.53
CA ARG A 295 -0.10 3.02 -0.55
C ARG A 295 0.78 3.41 -1.74
N ASP A 296 1.79 2.63 -2.07
CA ASP A 296 2.82 3.08 -3.00
C ASP A 296 2.69 2.47 -4.42
N ASN A 297 1.62 1.72 -4.75
CA ASN A 297 1.55 0.98 -6.03
C ASN A 297 0.27 1.18 -6.86
N ILE A 298 -0.75 1.88 -6.34
CA ILE A 298 -1.94 2.30 -7.10
C ILE A 298 -2.08 3.82 -7.12
N VAL A 299 -2.88 4.33 -8.07
CA VAL A 299 -3.27 5.75 -8.15
C VAL A 299 -3.89 6.17 -6.82
N ILE A 300 -3.50 7.33 -6.28
CA ILE A 300 -3.93 7.77 -4.94
C ILE A 300 -5.44 7.77 -4.77
N SER A 301 -6.17 8.17 -5.80
CA SER A 301 -7.63 8.22 -5.78
C SER A 301 -8.32 6.86 -5.65
N ASN A 302 -7.60 5.76 -5.85
CA ASN A 302 -8.11 4.40 -5.76
C ASN A 302 -7.68 3.68 -4.47
N ARG A 303 -6.87 4.34 -3.63
CA ARG A 303 -6.53 3.83 -2.29
C ARG A 303 -7.75 3.86 -1.39
N CYS A 304 -7.82 2.92 -0.45
CA CYS A 304 -9.03 2.66 0.31
C CYS A 304 -9.52 3.90 1.09
N GLY A 305 -8.63 4.56 1.82
CA GLY A 305 -8.93 5.77 2.58
C GLY A 305 -9.33 6.94 1.67
N GLU A 306 -8.48 7.30 0.72
CA GLU A 306 -8.68 8.45 -0.19
C GLU A 306 -9.95 8.31 -1.06
N PHE A 307 -10.21 7.11 -1.60
CA PHE A 307 -11.43 6.82 -2.36
C PHE A 307 -12.67 6.99 -1.49
N THR A 308 -12.66 6.42 -0.29
CA THR A 308 -13.78 6.48 0.65
C THR A 308 -14.05 7.92 1.11
N ASN A 309 -13.01 8.69 1.42
CA ASN A 309 -13.13 10.09 1.84
C ASN A 309 -13.82 10.94 0.77
N ALA A 310 -13.42 10.77 -0.50
CA ALA A 310 -14.03 11.49 -1.61
C ALA A 310 -15.51 11.11 -1.80
N LEU A 311 -15.85 9.82 -1.79
CA LEU A 311 -17.24 9.38 -1.93
C LEU A 311 -18.11 9.85 -0.76
N LYS A 312 -17.60 9.83 0.47
CA LYS A 312 -18.29 10.38 1.66
C LYS A 312 -18.57 11.87 1.51
N TYR A 313 -17.57 12.64 1.06
CA TYR A 313 -17.73 14.09 0.88
C TYR A 313 -18.87 14.43 -0.09
N PHE A 314 -18.97 13.71 -1.21
CA PHE A 314 -20.02 13.90 -2.21
C PHE A 314 -21.34 13.18 -1.90
N GLY A 315 -21.50 12.55 -0.73
CA GLY A 315 -22.72 11.82 -0.39
C GLY A 315 -23.00 10.63 -1.31
N LEU A 316 -21.95 10.03 -1.88
CA LEU A 316 -21.99 8.87 -2.78
C LEU A 316 -21.71 7.55 -2.05
N SER A 317 -21.69 7.58 -0.72
CA SER A 317 -21.64 6.41 0.16
C SER A 317 -22.78 6.47 1.17
N GLY A 318 -23.05 5.35 1.84
CA GLY A 318 -24.17 5.21 2.77
C GLY A 318 -25.18 4.15 2.32
N ALA A 319 -26.02 3.71 3.24
CA ALA A 319 -27.04 2.68 2.97
C ALA A 319 -28.03 3.07 1.85
N ASP A 320 -28.25 4.37 1.67
CA ASP A 320 -29.13 4.92 0.63
C ASP A 320 -28.39 5.28 -0.67
N SER A 321 -27.06 5.10 -0.74
CA SER A 321 -26.29 5.32 -1.96
C SER A 321 -26.61 4.23 -2.99
N ASP A 322 -26.69 4.61 -4.26
CA ASP A 322 -26.79 3.68 -5.38
C ASP A 322 -25.45 3.47 -6.10
N THR A 323 -24.36 4.05 -5.58
CA THR A 323 -23.03 3.87 -6.15
C THR A 323 -22.49 2.48 -5.84
N GLU A 324 -22.25 1.69 -6.89
CA GLU A 324 -21.59 0.40 -6.79
C GLU A 324 -20.07 0.55 -6.96
N VAL A 325 -19.32 -0.16 -6.11
CA VAL A 325 -17.87 -0.16 -6.10
C VAL A 325 -17.36 -1.58 -5.96
N THR A 326 -16.12 -1.81 -6.39
CA THR A 326 -15.41 -3.06 -6.15
C THR A 326 -14.23 -2.81 -5.23
N LEU A 327 -14.25 -3.41 -4.05
CA LEU A 327 -13.11 -3.49 -3.15
C LEU A 327 -12.33 -4.77 -3.45
N TRP A 328 -11.03 -4.63 -3.69
CA TRP A 328 -10.17 -5.73 -4.09
C TRP A 328 -9.33 -6.23 -2.92
N PHE A 329 -9.12 -7.55 -2.82
CA PHE A 329 -8.45 -8.18 -1.67
C PHE A 329 -7.31 -9.11 -2.07
N VAL A 330 -6.34 -9.26 -1.18
CA VAL A 330 -5.45 -10.43 -1.17
C VAL A 330 -6.27 -11.67 -0.83
N LYS A 331 -6.09 -12.73 -1.61
CA LYS A 331 -6.65 -14.05 -1.29
C LYS A 331 -5.52 -14.98 -0.88
N PRO A 332 -5.40 -15.33 0.42
CA PRO A 332 -4.40 -16.28 0.87
C PRO A 332 -4.57 -17.65 0.21
N ALA A 333 -3.45 -18.38 0.08
CA ALA A 333 -3.44 -19.69 -0.56
C ALA A 333 -4.18 -20.77 0.27
N TYR A 334 -4.08 -20.68 1.59
CA TYR A 334 -4.56 -21.70 2.53
C TYR A 334 -5.40 -21.12 3.69
N ALA A 335 -6.10 -20.02 3.47
CA ALA A 335 -7.04 -19.46 4.44
C ALA A 335 -8.39 -19.13 3.80
N ASP A 336 -9.47 -19.27 4.58
CA ASP A 336 -10.83 -18.93 4.16
C ASP A 336 -11.13 -17.43 4.31
N THR A 337 -10.28 -16.71 5.05
CA THR A 337 -10.39 -15.26 5.26
C THR A 337 -9.64 -14.49 4.18
N LEU A 338 -10.18 -13.34 3.79
CA LEU A 338 -9.50 -12.39 2.91
C LEU A 338 -8.35 -11.69 3.65
N GLY A 339 -7.28 -11.38 2.93
CA GLY A 339 -6.16 -10.58 3.41
C GLY A 339 -6.41 -9.08 3.27
N ALA A 340 -5.34 -8.32 2.98
CA ALA A 340 -5.43 -6.87 2.84
C ALA A 340 -6.46 -6.43 1.79
N PRO A 341 -7.29 -5.39 2.08
CA PRO A 341 -7.88 -4.59 1.01
C PRO A 341 -6.77 -3.86 0.25
N ALA A 342 -6.76 -4.03 -1.07
CA ALA A 342 -5.80 -3.46 -1.99
C ALA A 342 -6.23 -2.08 -2.52
N GLY A 343 -7.52 -1.85 -2.68
CA GLY A 343 -8.05 -0.58 -3.19
C GLY A 343 -9.41 -0.75 -3.84
N PHE A 344 -9.94 0.36 -4.36
CA PHE A 344 -11.23 0.42 -5.01
C PHE A 344 -11.12 0.64 -6.53
N THR A 345 -12.05 0.04 -7.25
CA THR A 345 -12.44 0.47 -8.61
C THR A 345 -13.96 0.62 -8.67
N SER A 346 -14.47 1.28 -9.71
CA SER A 346 -15.91 1.40 -9.94
C SER A 346 -16.19 1.45 -11.44
N GLU A 347 -17.18 0.69 -11.89
CA GLU A 347 -17.68 0.81 -13.27
C GLU A 347 -18.51 2.11 -13.44
N ASP A 348 -19.00 2.67 -12.33
CA ASP A 348 -19.81 3.90 -12.29
C ASP A 348 -18.96 5.18 -12.22
N SER A 349 -17.63 5.11 -12.41
CA SER A 349 -16.73 6.26 -12.28
C SER A 349 -17.18 7.50 -13.06
N LYS A 350 -17.83 7.34 -14.22
CA LYS A 350 -18.39 8.46 -14.99
C LYS A 350 -19.57 9.14 -14.28
N ALA A 351 -20.48 8.36 -13.72
CA ALA A 351 -21.63 8.88 -12.98
C ALA A 351 -21.20 9.51 -11.64
N ILE A 352 -20.21 8.91 -10.97
CA ILE A 352 -19.57 9.47 -9.78
C ILE A 352 -18.97 10.84 -10.11
N LEU A 353 -18.19 10.94 -11.19
CA LEU A 353 -17.59 12.21 -11.64
C LEU A 353 -18.65 13.26 -11.99
N GLU A 354 -19.72 12.89 -12.68
CA GLU A 354 -20.85 13.79 -12.98
C GLU A 354 -21.46 14.37 -11.71
N SER A 355 -21.73 13.52 -10.71
CA SER A 355 -22.27 13.96 -9.42
C SER A 355 -21.33 14.93 -8.70
N ALA A 356 -20.02 14.61 -8.67
CA ALA A 356 -19.01 15.47 -8.06
C ALA A 356 -18.91 16.84 -8.76
N ILE A 357 -18.93 16.87 -10.10
CA ILE A 357 -18.93 18.11 -10.90
C ILE A 357 -20.18 18.94 -10.59
N ASN A 358 -21.36 18.33 -10.56
CA ASN A 358 -22.61 19.03 -10.29
C ASN A 358 -22.61 19.66 -8.89
N GLN A 359 -22.20 18.91 -7.86
CA GLN A 359 -22.13 19.41 -6.50
C GLN A 359 -21.09 20.54 -6.34
N ALA A 360 -19.93 20.41 -7.00
CA ALA A 360 -18.91 21.45 -7.01
C ALA A 360 -19.39 22.75 -7.69
N ASN A 361 -20.12 22.63 -8.81
CA ASN A 361 -20.75 23.77 -9.48
C ASN A 361 -21.82 24.44 -8.61
N ASP A 362 -22.69 23.65 -7.98
CA ASP A 362 -23.73 24.15 -7.09
C ASP A 362 -23.11 24.89 -5.89
N LYS A 363 -22.02 24.35 -5.32
CA LYS A 363 -21.27 24.97 -4.23
C LYS A 363 -20.67 26.31 -4.67
N LEU A 364 -20.04 26.38 -5.84
CA LEU A 364 -19.51 27.64 -6.36
C LEU A 364 -20.63 28.67 -6.60
N ALA A 365 -21.75 28.26 -7.18
CA ALA A 365 -22.89 29.13 -7.48
C ALA A 365 -23.56 29.69 -6.21
N ALA A 366 -23.58 28.91 -5.12
CA ALA A 366 -24.13 29.32 -3.83
C ALA A 366 -23.28 30.39 -3.12
N HIS A 367 -22.01 30.57 -3.51
CA HIS A 367 -21.06 31.49 -2.88
C HIS A 367 -20.47 32.50 -3.89
N PRO A 368 -21.28 33.42 -4.44
CA PRO A 368 -20.82 34.39 -5.45
C PRO A 368 -19.78 35.39 -4.91
N ASP A 369 -19.70 35.56 -3.58
CA ASP A 369 -18.76 36.44 -2.89
C ASP A 369 -17.50 35.70 -2.39
N ALA A 370 -17.29 34.44 -2.81
CA ALA A 370 -16.10 33.68 -2.44
C ALA A 370 -14.81 34.43 -2.83
N PRO A 371 -13.71 34.30 -2.04
CA PRO A 371 -12.43 34.90 -2.39
C PRO A 371 -12.00 34.50 -3.81
N GLU A 372 -11.54 35.47 -4.60
CA GLU A 372 -11.21 35.27 -6.02
C GLU A 372 -10.24 34.10 -6.23
N ALA A 373 -9.23 33.96 -5.37
CA ALA A 373 -8.27 32.86 -5.42
C ALA A 373 -8.94 31.48 -5.22
N ALA A 374 -9.89 31.38 -4.28
CA ALA A 374 -10.63 30.14 -4.01
C ALA A 374 -11.53 29.77 -5.20
N ALA A 375 -12.27 30.75 -5.73
CA ALA A 375 -13.14 30.56 -6.88
C ALA A 375 -12.35 30.16 -8.14
N GLN A 376 -11.19 30.78 -8.38
CA GLN A 376 -10.31 30.44 -9.51
C GLN A 376 -9.72 29.03 -9.39
N GLN A 377 -9.32 28.61 -8.19
CA GLN A 377 -8.81 27.25 -7.97
C GLN A 377 -9.91 26.21 -8.24
N LEU A 378 -11.13 26.42 -7.71
CA LEU A 378 -12.25 25.52 -7.94
C LEU A 378 -12.67 25.48 -9.42
N LEU A 379 -12.72 26.63 -10.09
CA LEU A 379 -13.02 26.70 -11.53
C LEU A 379 -11.99 25.94 -12.37
N ALA A 380 -10.69 26.04 -12.02
CA ALA A 380 -9.64 25.30 -12.72
C ALA A 380 -9.78 23.79 -12.55
N SER A 381 -10.09 23.31 -11.33
CA SER A 381 -10.35 21.89 -11.06
C SER A 381 -11.62 21.40 -11.77
N LEU A 382 -12.70 22.19 -11.76
CA LEU A 382 -13.95 21.91 -12.49
C LEU A 382 -13.71 21.79 -14.00
N GLN A 383 -12.90 22.68 -14.58
CA GLN A 383 -12.58 22.61 -16.00
C GLN A 383 -11.88 21.30 -16.36
N LYS A 384 -10.87 20.89 -15.58
CA LYS A 384 -10.16 19.62 -15.80
C LYS A 384 -11.09 18.41 -15.63
N ALA A 385 -11.94 18.42 -14.61
CA ALA A 385 -12.94 17.39 -14.38
C ALA A 385 -13.91 17.26 -15.57
N GLN A 386 -14.38 18.40 -16.10
CA GLN A 386 -15.26 18.42 -17.27
C GLN A 386 -14.56 17.92 -18.54
N GLU A 387 -13.29 18.27 -18.74
CA GLU A 387 -12.49 17.77 -19.87
C GLU A 387 -12.38 16.23 -19.85
N VAL A 388 -12.13 15.63 -18.68
CA VAL A 388 -12.10 14.17 -18.50
C VAL A 388 -13.49 13.54 -18.64
N TYR A 389 -14.55 14.20 -18.15
CA TYR A 389 -15.91 13.69 -18.28
C TYR A 389 -16.39 13.64 -19.74
N ASP A 390 -16.05 14.68 -20.52
CA ASP A 390 -16.45 14.82 -21.92
C ASP A 390 -15.59 13.98 -22.88
N ASP A 391 -14.38 13.60 -22.48
CA ASP A 391 -13.52 12.72 -23.29
C ASP A 391 -14.02 11.27 -23.25
N ALA A 392 -14.43 10.76 -24.41
CA ALA A 392 -14.86 9.38 -24.58
C ALA A 392 -13.71 8.36 -24.43
N ALA A 393 -12.46 8.80 -24.47
CA ALA A 393 -11.29 7.97 -24.26
C ALA A 393 -10.84 7.91 -22.79
N SER A 394 -11.46 8.69 -21.89
CA SER A 394 -11.09 8.67 -20.49
C SER A 394 -11.42 7.34 -19.82
N VAL A 395 -10.46 6.83 -19.05
CA VAL A 395 -10.58 5.57 -18.31
C VAL A 395 -11.12 5.80 -16.89
N PRO A 396 -11.71 4.80 -16.23
CA PRO A 396 -12.27 4.95 -14.89
C PRO A 396 -11.31 5.57 -13.86
N GLU A 397 -10.03 5.22 -13.90
CA GLU A 397 -9.02 5.74 -12.96
C GLU A 397 -8.82 7.25 -13.12
N GLN A 398 -8.85 7.77 -14.35
CA GLN A 398 -8.79 9.21 -14.60
C GLN A 398 -10.00 9.94 -14.04
N MET A 399 -11.19 9.33 -14.17
CA MET A 399 -12.43 9.92 -13.66
C MET A 399 -12.43 9.93 -12.12
N THR A 400 -12.08 8.81 -11.49
CA THR A 400 -11.92 8.70 -10.02
C THR A 400 -10.87 9.67 -9.50
N TYR A 401 -9.78 9.88 -10.24
CA TYR A 401 -8.77 10.88 -9.88
C TYR A 401 -9.31 12.31 -9.92
N GLN A 402 -10.11 12.68 -10.91
CA GLN A 402 -10.76 14.00 -10.93
C GLN A 402 -11.78 14.16 -9.79
N VAL A 403 -12.50 13.11 -9.41
CA VAL A 403 -13.37 13.12 -8.21
C VAL A 403 -12.55 13.45 -6.97
N TYR A 404 -11.40 12.79 -6.79
CA TYR A 404 -10.50 13.02 -5.66
C TYR A 404 -9.91 14.44 -5.66
N LEU A 405 -9.48 14.95 -6.81
CA LEU A 405 -8.98 16.34 -6.92
C LEU A 405 -10.07 17.39 -6.63
N LEU A 406 -11.32 17.14 -7.05
CA LEU A 406 -12.44 18.00 -6.68
C LEU A 406 -12.70 17.97 -5.17
N TYR A 407 -12.66 16.77 -4.55
CA TYR A 407 -12.73 16.63 -3.10
C TYR A 407 -11.63 17.46 -2.41
N LEU A 408 -10.36 17.29 -2.79
CA LEU A 408 -9.26 18.07 -2.20
C LEU A 408 -9.41 19.57 -2.43
N THR A 409 -9.90 19.98 -3.61
CA THR A 409 -10.11 21.40 -3.92
C THR A 409 -11.21 22.02 -3.06
N LEU A 410 -12.26 21.24 -2.74
CA LEU A 410 -13.38 21.70 -1.93
C LEU A 410 -13.10 21.61 -0.43
N HIS A 411 -12.70 20.44 0.05
CA HIS A 411 -12.47 20.14 1.46
C HIS A 411 -11.10 20.63 1.96
N GLY A 412 -10.08 20.58 1.11
CA GLY A 412 -8.68 20.79 1.47
C GLY A 412 -7.95 19.50 1.83
N SER A 413 -6.61 19.50 1.76
CA SER A 413 -5.77 18.35 2.11
C SER A 413 -5.38 18.31 3.60
N GLY A 414 -5.91 19.22 4.41
CA GLY A 414 -5.57 19.38 5.83
C GLY A 414 -5.87 18.16 6.71
N ASP A 415 -6.94 17.44 6.42
CA ASP A 415 -7.36 16.28 7.23
C ASP A 415 -7.12 14.94 6.51
N ASP A 416 -6.64 15.00 5.27
CA ASP A 416 -6.30 13.81 4.48
C ASP A 416 -4.80 13.51 4.61
N ILE A 417 -4.47 12.55 5.47
CA ILE A 417 -3.10 12.14 5.76
C ILE A 417 -2.40 11.63 4.48
N GLY A 418 -3.11 10.86 3.66
CA GLY A 418 -2.62 10.35 2.39
C GLY A 418 -2.26 11.46 1.41
N ALA A 419 -3.14 12.45 1.27
CA ALA A 419 -2.91 13.64 0.45
C ALA A 419 -1.65 14.41 0.89
N LYS A 420 -1.48 14.66 2.20
CA LYS A 420 -0.29 15.36 2.72
C LYS A 420 0.99 14.59 2.46
N PHE A 421 1.00 13.27 2.66
CA PHE A 421 2.18 12.46 2.40
C PHE A 421 2.56 12.44 0.92
N ALA A 422 1.57 12.54 0.03
CA ALA A 422 1.76 12.69 -1.41
C ALA A 422 2.16 14.13 -1.83
N GLY A 423 2.16 15.10 -0.90
CA GLY A 423 2.61 16.47 -1.14
C GLY A 423 1.52 17.43 -1.61
N TYR A 424 0.25 17.05 -1.52
CA TYR A 424 -0.86 17.94 -1.86
C TYR A 424 -1.06 19.02 -0.80
N ASP A 425 -1.18 20.27 -1.24
CA ASP A 425 -1.39 21.46 -0.39
C ASP A 425 -2.59 22.26 -0.91
N TYR A 426 -3.79 21.73 -0.66
CA TYR A 426 -5.05 22.40 -0.99
C TYR A 426 -5.64 23.05 0.27
N PRO A 427 -5.86 24.38 0.28
CA PRO A 427 -6.52 25.04 1.41
C PRO A 427 -7.98 24.59 1.61
N GLY A 428 -8.65 24.21 0.53
CA GLY A 428 -10.07 23.86 0.51
C GLY A 428 -10.99 25.07 0.35
N PHE A 429 -11.82 25.08 -0.68
CA PHE A 429 -12.84 26.10 -0.92
C PHE A 429 -13.72 26.31 0.33
N ASP A 430 -14.13 25.22 0.99
CA ASP A 430 -15.00 25.25 2.17
C ASP A 430 -14.36 25.94 3.37
N ASN A 431 -13.03 25.90 3.48
CA ASN A 431 -12.30 26.58 4.54
C ASN A 431 -12.06 28.06 4.22
N MET A 432 -12.03 28.41 2.94
CA MET A 432 -11.76 29.78 2.47
C MET A 432 -12.99 30.68 2.43
N ILE A 433 -14.20 30.10 2.44
CA ILE A 433 -15.47 30.84 2.42
C ILE A 433 -16.13 31.01 3.81
N GLN A 434 -15.52 30.42 4.85
CA GLN A 434 -15.87 30.67 6.26
C GLN A 434 -15.29 32.01 6.72
#